data_AF-A0A6A6YE32-F1
#
_entry.id   AF-A0A6A6YE32-F1
#
_cell.length_a   1.000
_cell.length_b   1.000
_cell.length_c   1.000
_cell.angle_alpha   90.00
_cell.angle_beta   90.00
_cell.angle_gamma   90.00
#
_symmetry.space_group_name_H-M   'P 1'
#
loop_
_entity.id
_entity.type
_entity.pdbx_description
1 polymer ?
#
loop_
_entity_poly.entity_id
_entity_poly.type
_entity_poly.pdbx_seq_one_letter_code
_entity_poly.pdbx_strand_id
1 'polypeptide(L)'
;MKESTFLAKCTALKPFPLAPALLSANILHAYTIDLATALQSRDSSTSGRDLIASSKKTNLAKRYTKIITVKEVDLIYAEGENSDYEPNFVASVYAKLEVVVLLLEDFEHLTSEIVCRPGSITIQLRPGIVCESNKVALFSLEDGGLVISSHYGCNNRGEQRVLRVGKVKVGTDGSEFTLHTEPAS
;
A
#
# COMPACT_ATOMS: atom_id res chain seq x y z
N MET A 1 -23.80 36.80 10.94
CA MET A 1 -23.45 35.51 10.29
C MET A 1 -22.63 34.73 11.30
N LYS A 2 -23.11 33.55 11.74
CA LYS A 2 -22.40 32.70 12.70
C LYS A 2 -21.71 31.59 11.91
N GLU A 3 -20.39 31.60 11.85
CA GLU A 3 -19.61 30.48 11.32
C GLU A 3 -19.72 29.30 12.29
N SER A 4 -20.18 28.16 11.78
CA SER A 4 -20.31 26.92 12.52
C SER A 4 -19.10 26.04 12.20
N THR A 5 -18.15 25.95 13.13
CA THR A 5 -16.94 25.14 13.00
C THR A 5 -17.27 23.66 13.29
N PHE A 6 -17.27 22.82 12.26
CA PHE A 6 -17.39 21.37 12.41
C PHE A 6 -16.05 20.75 12.79
N LEU A 7 -15.90 20.40 14.07
CA LEU A 7 -14.79 19.57 14.57
C LEU A 7 -15.13 18.09 14.34
N ALA A 8 -14.52 17.48 13.32
CA ALA A 8 -14.59 16.04 13.10
C ALA A 8 -13.75 15.32 14.17
N LYS A 9 -14.41 14.68 15.14
CA LYS A 9 -13.76 13.76 16.10
C LYS A 9 -13.50 12.42 15.43
N CYS A 10 -12.25 11.97 15.46
CA CYS A 10 -11.85 10.62 15.06
C CYS A 10 -12.32 9.62 16.13
N THR A 11 -13.45 8.96 15.91
CA THR A 11 -13.96 7.91 16.82
C THR A 11 -13.70 6.52 16.23
N ALA A 12 -13.09 5.64 17.02
CA ALA A 12 -12.85 4.25 16.64
C ALA A 12 -14.13 3.41 16.79
N LEU A 13 -14.44 2.59 15.77
CA LEU A 13 -15.53 1.61 15.80
C LEU A 13 -14.97 0.18 15.94
N LYS A 14 -15.71 -0.66 16.67
CA LYS A 14 -15.36 -2.06 16.98
C LYS A 14 -15.38 -2.97 15.74
N PRO A 15 -14.53 -4.00 15.68
CA PRO A 15 -14.52 -4.97 14.59
C PRO A 15 -15.71 -5.94 14.66
N PHE A 16 -16.28 -6.26 13.50
CA PHE A 16 -17.24 -7.36 13.29
C PHE A 16 -16.50 -8.66 12.93
N PRO A 17 -17.03 -9.85 13.30
CA PRO A 17 -16.45 -11.12 12.89
C PRO A 17 -16.91 -11.51 11.48
N LEU A 18 -15.99 -12.01 10.66
CA LEU A 18 -16.26 -12.63 9.36
C LEU A 18 -15.81 -14.09 9.38
N ALA A 19 -16.68 -14.98 8.89
CA ALA A 19 -16.42 -16.41 8.74
C ALA A 19 -15.53 -16.70 7.51
N PRO A 20 -14.68 -17.76 7.52
CA PRO A 20 -13.79 -18.06 6.42
C PRO A 20 -14.48 -18.90 5.33
N ALA A 21 -14.29 -18.51 4.07
CA ALA A 21 -14.52 -19.37 2.91
C ALA A 21 -13.19 -19.99 2.47
N LEU A 22 -13.16 -21.32 2.31
CA LEU A 22 -11.99 -22.11 1.94
C LEU A 22 -11.81 -22.10 0.41
N LEU A 23 -10.73 -21.48 -0.07
CA LEU A 23 -10.18 -21.65 -1.42
C LEU A 23 -8.77 -22.22 -1.25
N SER A 24 -8.48 -23.30 -1.98
CA SER A 24 -7.17 -23.97 -1.96
C SER A 24 -6.10 -23.05 -2.55
N ALA A 25 -5.41 -22.30 -1.70
CA ALA A 25 -4.23 -21.52 -2.06
C ALA A 25 -2.99 -22.39 -1.87
N ASN A 26 -2.13 -22.47 -2.89
CA ASN A 26 -0.75 -22.89 -2.70
C ASN A 26 -0.02 -21.77 -1.96
N ILE A 27 0.04 -21.86 -0.64
CA ILE A 27 0.71 -20.88 0.22
C ILE A 27 2.22 -21.17 0.17
N LEU A 28 2.98 -20.36 -0.57
CA LEU A 28 4.42 -20.33 -0.41
C LEU A 28 4.75 -19.56 0.87
N HIS A 29 5.17 -20.29 1.91
CA HIS A 29 5.76 -19.68 3.11
C HIS A 29 7.19 -19.23 2.78
N ALA A 30 7.37 -17.96 2.46
CA ALA A 30 8.71 -17.38 2.36
C ALA A 30 9.17 -16.95 3.77
N TYR A 31 10.11 -17.68 4.36
CA TYR A 31 10.84 -17.22 5.55
C TYR A 31 12.03 -16.37 5.11
N THR A 32 12.09 -15.14 5.62
CA THR A 32 13.20 -14.17 5.53
C THR A 32 13.88 -14.07 4.16
N ILE A 33 13.13 -14.20 3.07
CA ILE A 33 13.59 -13.73 1.77
C ILE A 33 13.30 -12.23 1.77
N ASP A 34 14.29 -11.42 1.40
CA ASP A 34 14.10 -9.99 1.22
C ASP A 34 12.87 -9.78 0.34
N LEU A 35 11.84 -9.13 0.89
CA LEU A 35 10.59 -8.89 0.18
C LEU A 35 10.86 -8.19 -1.15
N ALA A 36 11.89 -7.35 -1.20
CA ALA A 36 12.29 -6.69 -2.43
C ALA A 36 12.85 -7.69 -3.46
N THR A 37 13.70 -8.63 -3.03
CA THR A 37 14.19 -9.72 -3.88
C THR A 37 13.06 -10.65 -4.33
N ALA A 38 12.10 -10.96 -3.46
CA ALA A 38 10.94 -11.79 -3.81
C ALA A 38 10.03 -11.12 -4.86
N LEU A 39 10.08 -9.79 -4.95
CA LEU A 39 9.26 -8.97 -5.83
C LEU A 39 10.03 -8.36 -7.00
N GLN A 40 11.32 -8.67 -7.14
CA GLN A 40 12.09 -8.28 -8.33
C GLN A 40 11.55 -9.05 -9.55
N SER A 41 10.92 -8.29 -10.45
CA SER A 41 10.52 -8.74 -11.77
C SER A 41 11.75 -9.28 -12.51
N ARG A 42 11.69 -10.54 -12.96
CA ARG A 42 12.69 -11.10 -13.88
C ARG A 42 12.57 -10.37 -15.22
N ASP A 43 13.70 -9.85 -15.70
CA ASP A 43 13.82 -9.30 -17.05
C ASP A 43 13.17 -10.23 -18.08
N SER A 44 12.24 -9.66 -18.84
CA SER A 44 11.36 -10.30 -19.80
C SER A 44 12.12 -10.71 -21.08
N SER A 45 12.83 -11.83 -21.02
CA SER A 45 13.38 -12.49 -22.21
C SER A 45 12.76 -13.86 -22.50
N THR A 46 11.75 -14.27 -21.73
CA THR A 46 10.95 -15.48 -21.99
C THR A 46 9.50 -15.07 -22.17
N SER A 47 8.77 -15.66 -23.13
CA SER A 47 7.32 -15.51 -23.27
C SER A 47 6.59 -16.21 -22.11
N GLY A 48 6.87 -15.76 -20.88
CA GLY A 48 6.21 -16.17 -19.66
C GLY A 48 4.99 -15.29 -19.43
N ARG A 49 3.97 -15.86 -18.81
CA ARG A 49 2.74 -15.16 -18.42
C ARG A 49 3.11 -14.12 -17.36
N ASP A 50 2.72 -12.86 -17.58
CA ASP A 50 2.97 -11.77 -16.62
C ASP A 50 1.98 -11.90 -15.45
N LEU A 51 2.50 -12.07 -14.24
CA LEU A 51 1.71 -12.01 -13.02
C LEU A 51 1.52 -10.55 -12.64
N ILE A 52 0.27 -10.11 -12.54
CA ILE A 52 -0.06 -8.74 -12.14
C ILE A 52 -0.53 -8.76 -10.69
N ALA A 53 -0.17 -7.73 -9.94
CA ALA A 53 -0.66 -7.58 -8.59
C ALA A 53 -2.19 -7.51 -8.59
N SER A 54 -2.82 -8.43 -7.86
CA SER A 54 -4.25 -8.46 -7.67
C SER A 54 -4.55 -7.89 -6.29
N SER A 55 -4.88 -6.59 -6.23
CA SER A 55 -5.48 -6.04 -5.02
C SER A 55 -6.84 -6.72 -4.83
N LYS A 56 -6.90 -7.72 -3.96
CA LYS A 56 -8.14 -8.47 -3.71
C LYS A 56 -9.24 -7.47 -3.35
N LYS A 57 -10.30 -7.43 -4.17
CA LYS A 57 -11.47 -6.53 -4.06
C LYS A 57 -12.11 -6.54 -2.66
N THR A 58 -11.84 -7.57 -1.84
CA THR A 58 -12.30 -7.69 -0.45
C THR A 58 -11.59 -6.72 0.52
N ASN A 59 -10.37 -6.25 0.25
CA ASN A 59 -9.73 -5.21 1.09
C ASN A 59 -10.25 -3.80 0.78
N LEU A 60 -10.86 -3.56 -0.39
CA LEU A 60 -11.57 -2.29 -0.68
C LEU A 60 -12.76 -2.05 0.27
N ALA A 61 -13.27 -3.10 0.92
CA ALA A 61 -14.27 -2.97 1.97
C ALA A 61 -13.68 -2.39 3.28
N LYS A 62 -12.37 -2.53 3.51
CA LYS A 62 -11.66 -1.93 4.65
C LYS A 62 -11.23 -0.51 4.29
N ARG A 63 -12.19 0.41 4.23
CA ARG A 63 -11.86 1.84 4.18
C ARG A 63 -11.35 2.27 5.55
N TYR A 64 -10.03 2.31 5.71
CA TYR A 64 -9.42 2.82 6.93
C TYR A 64 -9.77 4.29 7.13
N THR A 65 -10.01 4.72 8.38
CA THR A 65 -10.25 6.13 8.69
C THR A 65 -8.96 6.91 8.97
N LYS A 66 -7.83 6.20 9.03
CA LYS A 66 -6.51 6.72 9.32
C LYS A 66 -5.46 5.92 8.55
N ILE A 67 -4.30 6.52 8.35
CA ILE A 67 -3.13 5.85 7.80
C ILE A 67 -2.57 4.91 8.86
N ILE A 68 -2.29 3.67 8.46
CA ILE A 68 -1.74 2.63 9.33
C ILE A 68 -0.52 2.05 8.62
N THR A 69 0.56 1.88 9.37
CA THR A 69 1.70 1.09 8.94
C THR A 69 1.67 -0.25 9.65
N VAL A 70 2.11 -1.31 8.96
CA VAL A 70 2.07 -2.70 9.44
C VAL A 70 3.46 -3.32 9.34
N LYS A 71 3.71 -4.40 10.08
CA LYS A 71 4.94 -5.20 9.98
C LYS A 71 4.72 -6.55 9.28
N GLU A 72 3.49 -6.81 8.86
CA GLU A 72 3.09 -8.05 8.22
C GLU A 72 2.24 -7.68 7.00
N VAL A 73 2.56 -8.25 5.85
CA VAL A 73 1.87 -7.99 4.59
C VAL A 73 1.51 -9.31 3.92
N ASP A 74 0.35 -9.35 3.29
CA ASP A 74 -0.07 -10.44 2.41
C ASP A 74 -0.37 -9.84 1.04
N LEU A 75 0.49 -10.15 0.07
CA LEU A 75 0.42 -9.65 -1.28
C LEU A 75 -0.11 -10.74 -2.19
N ILE A 76 -1.12 -10.42 -2.98
CA ILE A 76 -1.76 -11.38 -3.87
C ILE A 76 -1.49 -10.97 -5.31
N TYR A 77 -1.03 -11.93 -6.11
CA TYR A 77 -0.76 -11.80 -7.52
C TYR A 77 -1.73 -12.71 -8.26
N ALA A 78 -2.28 -12.23 -9.37
CA ALA A 78 -3.12 -13.06 -10.23
C ALA A 78 -2.66 -12.94 -11.68
N GLU A 79 -2.76 -14.05 -12.40
CA GLU A 79 -2.60 -14.08 -13.85
C GLU A 79 -3.95 -13.69 -14.49
N GLY A 80 -3.99 -12.56 -15.18
CA GLY A 80 -5.14 -12.17 -15.98
C GLY A 80 -5.07 -10.74 -16.51
N GLU A 81 -5.22 -10.57 -17.82
CA GLU A 81 -5.74 -9.33 -18.38
C GLU A 81 -7.19 -9.18 -17.92
N ASN A 82 -7.57 -7.99 -17.44
CA ASN A 82 -8.91 -7.53 -17.02
C ASN A 82 -10.07 -8.12 -17.85
N SER A 83 -10.40 -9.38 -17.65
CA SER A 83 -11.46 -10.10 -18.34
C SER A 83 -12.35 -10.72 -17.30
N ASP A 84 -13.65 -10.79 -17.59
CA ASP A 84 -14.71 -11.24 -16.68
C ASP A 84 -14.61 -12.72 -16.26
N TYR A 85 -13.46 -13.37 -16.48
CA TYR A 85 -13.20 -14.77 -16.16
C TYR A 85 -12.42 -14.90 -14.85
N GLU A 86 -12.59 -16.04 -14.17
CA GLU A 86 -11.81 -16.36 -12.98
C GLU A 86 -10.31 -16.38 -13.31
N PRO A 87 -9.46 -15.79 -12.45
CA PRO A 87 -8.02 -15.78 -12.69
C PRO A 87 -7.48 -17.21 -12.76
N ASN A 88 -6.80 -17.54 -13.86
CA ASN A 88 -6.29 -18.90 -14.10
C ASN A 88 -5.19 -19.31 -13.10
N PHE A 89 -4.54 -18.33 -12.48
CA PHE A 89 -3.51 -18.54 -11.47
C PHE A 89 -3.54 -17.41 -10.46
N VAL A 90 -3.42 -17.76 -9.17
CA VAL A 90 -3.29 -16.82 -8.06
C VAL A 90 -2.14 -17.29 -7.17
N ALA A 91 -1.22 -16.37 -6.86
CA ALA A 91 -0.18 -16.55 -5.88
C ALA A 91 -0.39 -15.57 -4.72
N SER A 92 -0.06 -15.99 -3.51
CA SER A 92 -0.02 -15.13 -2.32
C SER A 92 1.38 -15.18 -1.71
N VAL A 93 1.87 -14.02 -1.32
CA VAL A 93 3.16 -13.80 -0.67
C VAL A 93 2.87 -13.17 0.68
N TYR A 94 3.02 -13.96 1.73
CA TYR A 94 3.01 -13.45 3.10
C TYR A 94 4.43 -13.13 3.53
N ALA A 95 4.63 -11.95 4.12
CA ALA A 95 5.90 -11.53 4.66
C ALA A 95 5.73 -10.84 6.02
N LYS A 96 6.63 -11.17 6.94
CA LYS A 96 6.79 -10.53 8.24
C LYS A 96 8.14 -9.82 8.29
N LEU A 97 8.11 -8.55 8.64
CA LEU A 97 9.22 -7.62 8.47
C LEU A 97 9.59 -6.98 9.80
N GLU A 98 10.86 -6.62 9.94
CA GLU A 98 11.35 -5.88 11.11
C GLU A 98 11.00 -4.39 11.02
N VAL A 99 10.97 -3.87 9.79
CA VAL A 99 10.57 -2.50 9.43
C VAL A 99 9.07 -2.39 9.19
N VAL A 100 8.55 -1.16 9.30
CA VAL A 100 7.14 -0.88 9.01
C VAL A 100 6.90 -0.71 7.52
N VAL A 101 5.69 -1.07 7.09
CA VAL A 101 5.24 -1.04 5.70
C VAL A 101 3.97 -0.22 5.58
N LEU A 102 3.91 0.57 4.51
CA LEU A 102 2.74 1.31 4.06
C LEU A 102 2.25 0.70 2.74
N LEU A 103 1.04 0.15 2.70
CA LEU A 103 0.38 -0.25 1.46
C LEU A 103 -0.40 0.96 0.93
N LEU A 104 0.10 1.60 -0.12
CA LEU A 104 -0.40 2.91 -0.57
C LEU A 104 -1.89 2.87 -0.93
N GLU A 105 -2.33 1.77 -1.53
CA GLU A 105 -3.70 1.55 -2.01
C GLU A 105 -4.73 1.48 -0.87
N ASP A 106 -4.32 1.08 0.33
CA ASP A 106 -5.23 0.89 1.48
C ASP A 106 -5.81 2.22 2.01
N PHE A 107 -5.22 3.36 1.64
CA PHE A 107 -5.66 4.68 2.12
C PHE A 107 -5.75 5.74 1.02
N GLU A 108 -5.74 5.37 -0.26
CA GLU A 108 -5.96 6.31 -1.37
C GLU A 108 -7.22 7.16 -1.18
N HIS A 109 -8.29 6.59 -0.61
CA HIS A 109 -9.53 7.32 -0.34
C HIS A 109 -9.42 8.42 0.73
N LEU A 110 -8.36 8.40 1.55
CA LEU A 110 -8.01 9.46 2.51
C LEU A 110 -7.20 10.59 1.88
N THR A 111 -6.67 10.36 0.67
CA THR A 111 -5.84 11.32 -0.06
C THR A 111 -6.67 12.10 -1.07
N SER A 112 -6.34 13.37 -1.28
CA SER A 112 -6.86 14.15 -2.41
C SER A 112 -6.02 13.91 -3.65
N GLU A 113 -4.73 13.65 -3.47
CA GLU A 113 -3.79 13.44 -4.56
C GLU A 113 -2.62 12.56 -4.09
N ILE A 114 -2.17 11.67 -4.98
CA ILE A 114 -0.92 10.95 -4.84
C ILE A 114 -0.13 11.14 -6.14
N VAL A 115 1.09 11.68 -6.02
CA VAL A 115 1.98 11.91 -7.14
C VAL A 115 3.23 11.06 -6.97
N CYS A 116 3.35 10.02 -7.79
CA CYS A 116 4.57 9.24 -7.88
C CYS A 116 5.54 9.91 -8.88
N ARG A 117 6.78 10.15 -8.46
CA ARG A 117 7.88 10.62 -9.31
C ARG A 117 9.10 9.74 -9.09
N PRO A 118 10.08 9.71 -10.02
CA PRO A 118 11.36 9.06 -9.78
C PRO A 118 11.99 9.58 -8.48
N GLY A 119 12.20 8.68 -7.52
CA GLY A 119 12.85 9.00 -6.24
C GLY A 119 11.93 9.62 -5.16
N SER A 120 10.63 9.79 -5.43
CA SER A 120 9.72 10.33 -4.42
C SER A 120 8.24 10.01 -4.65
N ILE A 121 7.50 9.88 -3.55
CA ILE A 121 6.03 9.84 -3.55
C ILE A 121 5.52 11.02 -2.76
N THR A 122 4.71 11.87 -3.38
CA THR A 122 4.00 12.95 -2.70
C THR A 122 2.57 12.53 -2.41
N ILE A 123 2.14 12.68 -1.17
CA ILE A 123 0.81 12.32 -0.67
C ILE A 123 0.17 13.58 -0.11
N GLN A 124 -0.94 13.99 -0.71
CA GLN A 124 -1.77 15.09 -0.22
C GLN A 124 -2.98 14.53 0.53
N LEU A 125 -3.08 14.81 1.82
CA LEU A 125 -4.23 14.37 2.62
C LEU A 125 -5.46 15.25 2.38
N ARG A 126 -6.64 14.65 2.38
CA ARG A 126 -7.90 15.42 2.28
C ARG A 126 -8.09 16.32 3.51
N PRO A 127 -8.69 17.51 3.33
CA PRO A 127 -9.11 18.34 4.45
C PRO A 127 -9.97 17.55 5.45
N GLY A 128 -9.70 17.72 6.75
CA GLY A 128 -10.42 17.01 7.82
C GLY A 128 -9.87 15.61 8.17
N ILE A 129 -8.94 15.06 7.38
CA ILE A 129 -8.22 13.81 7.69
C ILE A 129 -6.79 14.08 8.19
N VAL A 130 -6.32 15.33 8.12
CA VAL A 130 -5.04 15.74 8.68
C VAL A 130 -5.12 15.66 10.21
N CYS A 131 -4.59 14.58 10.77
CA CYS A 131 -4.54 14.35 12.20
C CYS A 131 -3.16 13.81 12.61
N GLU A 132 -2.81 14.01 13.87
CA GLU A 132 -1.48 13.66 14.38
C GLU A 132 -1.13 12.19 14.18
N SER A 133 -2.11 11.28 14.30
CA SER A 133 -1.88 9.85 14.07
C SER A 133 -1.45 9.54 12.64
N ASN A 134 -1.97 10.26 11.65
CA ASN A 134 -1.58 10.06 10.25
C ASN A 134 -0.16 10.57 10.02
N LYS A 135 0.21 11.70 10.66
CA LYS A 135 1.57 12.23 10.61
C LYS A 135 2.56 11.23 11.22
N VAL A 136 2.27 10.75 12.43
CA VAL A 136 3.09 9.74 13.12
C VAL A 136 3.25 8.48 12.28
N ALA A 137 2.18 7.99 11.66
CA ALA A 137 2.26 6.82 10.78
C ALA A 137 3.20 7.06 9.58
N LEU A 138 3.09 8.21 8.91
CA LEU A 138 3.96 8.55 7.79
C LEU A 138 5.41 8.80 8.21
N PHE A 139 5.65 9.49 9.33
CA PHE A 139 7.00 9.68 9.86
C PHE A 139 7.64 8.37 10.33
N SER A 140 6.86 7.38 10.75
CA SER A 140 7.41 6.07 11.13
C SER A 140 8.12 5.34 9.98
N LEU A 141 7.98 5.82 8.73
CA LEU A 141 8.67 5.30 7.56
C LEU A 141 10.09 5.85 7.38
N GLU A 142 10.44 6.97 8.02
CA GLU A 142 11.71 7.67 7.80
C GLU A 142 12.94 6.81 8.14
N ASP A 143 12.79 5.84 9.04
CA ASP A 143 13.85 4.92 9.46
C ASP A 143 13.94 3.66 8.57
N GLY A 144 13.90 3.83 7.25
CA GLY A 144 14.04 2.72 6.30
C GLY A 144 12.77 1.87 6.14
N GLY A 145 11.60 2.44 6.46
CA GLY A 145 10.31 1.81 6.21
C GLY A 145 10.06 1.56 4.72
N LEU A 146 9.07 0.71 4.42
CA LEU A 146 8.74 0.34 3.06
C LEU A 146 7.40 0.94 2.63
N VAL A 147 7.30 1.32 1.37
CA VAL A 147 6.05 1.60 0.69
C VAL A 147 5.86 0.53 -0.37
N ILE A 148 4.73 -0.16 -0.33
CA ILE A 148 4.31 -1.09 -1.38
C ILE A 148 3.21 -0.39 -2.16
N SER A 149 3.35 -0.37 -3.49
CA SER A 149 2.33 0.25 -4.33
C SER A 149 2.26 -0.34 -5.74
N SER A 150 1.03 -0.56 -6.20
CA SER A 150 0.62 -0.73 -7.59
C SER A 150 0.12 0.57 -8.25
N HIS A 151 0.03 1.69 -7.50
CA HIS A 151 -0.49 2.98 -7.97
C HIS A 151 0.14 3.45 -9.29
N TYR A 152 -0.70 4.00 -10.16
CA TYR A 152 -0.27 4.51 -11.46
C TYR A 152 0.79 5.61 -11.30
N GLY A 153 1.90 5.46 -12.01
CA GLY A 153 3.06 6.37 -11.92
C GLY A 153 4.13 5.93 -10.92
N CYS A 154 3.85 4.99 -10.01
CA CYS A 154 4.88 4.38 -9.15
C CYS A 154 5.59 3.20 -9.86
N ASN A 155 4.95 2.63 -10.90
CA ASN A 155 5.44 1.54 -11.73
C ASN A 155 4.97 1.72 -13.19
N ASN A 156 5.49 0.88 -14.06
CA ASN A 156 4.92 0.63 -15.38
C ASN A 156 3.99 -0.59 -15.24
N ARG A 157 2.79 -0.55 -15.85
CA ARG A 157 1.86 -1.69 -15.99
C ARG A 157 1.10 -2.19 -14.74
N GLY A 158 1.03 -1.42 -13.66
CA GLY A 158 0.25 -1.80 -12.46
C GLY A 158 0.90 -2.91 -11.62
N GLU A 159 2.18 -3.17 -11.84
CA GLU A 159 2.98 -4.09 -11.04
C GLU A 159 3.22 -3.53 -9.63
N GLN A 160 3.15 -4.37 -8.59
CA GLN A 160 3.50 -3.91 -7.25
C GLN A 160 5.00 -3.64 -7.14
N ARG A 161 5.35 -2.45 -6.66
CA ARG A 161 6.72 -2.04 -6.39
C ARG A 161 6.93 -1.88 -4.90
N VAL A 162 8.07 -2.35 -4.40
CA VAL A 162 8.54 -2.07 -3.04
C VAL A 162 9.58 -0.98 -3.10
N LEU A 163 9.33 0.06 -2.33
CA LEU A 163 10.16 1.25 -2.25
C LEU A 163 10.60 1.45 -0.81
N ARG A 164 11.91 1.60 -0.59
CA ARG A 164 12.45 1.98 0.72
C ARG A 164 12.32 3.49 0.88
N VAL A 165 11.82 3.92 2.02
CA VAL A 165 11.73 5.34 2.40
C VAL A 165 13.00 5.71 3.17
N GLY A 166 13.71 6.73 2.69
CA GLY A 166 14.90 7.26 3.37
C GLY A 166 14.67 8.56 4.11
N LYS A 167 13.67 9.36 3.69
CA LYS A 167 13.35 10.65 4.31
C LYS A 167 11.89 11.00 4.11
N VAL A 168 11.28 11.61 5.14
CA VAL A 168 9.92 12.13 5.05
C VAL A 168 9.94 13.65 5.23
N LYS A 169 9.42 14.38 4.25
CA LYS A 169 9.23 15.83 4.34
C LYS A 169 7.75 16.14 4.48
N VAL A 170 7.45 17.19 5.24
CA VAL A 170 6.08 17.67 5.42
C VAL A 170 5.98 19.09 4.88
N GLY A 171 4.92 19.33 4.11
CA GLY A 171 4.59 20.65 3.59
C GLY A 171 4.22 21.64 4.70
N THR A 172 4.16 22.92 4.35
CA THR A 172 3.94 24.01 5.32
C THR A 172 2.60 23.93 6.05
N ASP A 173 1.59 23.34 5.42
CA ASP A 173 0.24 23.18 5.97
C ASP A 173 0.06 21.88 6.77
N GLY A 174 1.08 21.01 6.79
CA GLY A 174 1.03 19.71 7.46
C GLY A 174 0.13 18.68 6.78
N SER A 175 -0.36 18.94 5.58
CA SER A 175 -1.28 18.07 4.83
C SER A 175 -0.62 17.39 3.63
N GLU A 176 0.47 17.98 3.12
CA GLU A 176 1.34 17.38 2.11
C GLU A 176 2.50 16.61 2.76
N PHE A 177 2.76 15.39 2.29
CA PHE A 177 3.90 14.58 2.70
C PHE A 177 4.68 14.14 1.46
N THR A 178 5.99 14.37 1.44
CA THR A 178 6.87 13.86 0.40
C THR A 178 7.79 12.79 0.99
N LEU A 179 7.57 11.55 0.57
CA LEU A 179 8.38 10.39 0.90
C LEU A 179 9.51 10.31 -0.14
N HIS A 180 10.75 10.47 0.27
CA HIS A 180 11.91 10.21 -0.59
C HIS A 180 12.17 8.71 -0.62
N THR A 181 12.14 8.14 -1.82
CA THR A 181 12.13 6.70 -2.02
C THR A 181 13.24 6.23 -2.93
N GLU A 182 13.68 5.01 -2.71
CA GLU A 182 14.55 4.26 -3.61
C GLU A 182 14.01 2.83 -3.77
N PRO A 183 14.38 2.11 -4.85
CA PRO A 183 14.07 0.69 -4.94
C PRO A 183 14.61 -0.04 -3.70
N ALA A 184 13.76 -0.80 -3.02
CA ALA A 184 14.28 -1.76 -2.06
C ALA A 184 15.07 -2.82 -2.87
N SER A 185 16.30 -3.10 -2.45
CA SER A 185 17.22 -4.06 -3.10
C SER A 185 17.32 -5.32 -2.26
#